data_AF-A0A1W9WC00-F1
#
_entry.id   AF-A0A1W9WC00-F1
#
_cell.length_a   1.000
_cell.length_b   1.000
_cell.length_c   1.000
_cell.angle_alpha   90.00
_cell.angle_beta   90.00
_cell.angle_gamma   90.00
#
_symmetry.space_group_name_H-M   'P 1'
#
loop_
_entity.id
_entity.type
_entity.pdbx_description
1 polymer ?
#
loop_
_entity_poly.entity_id
_entity_poly.type
_entity_poly.pdbx_seq_one_letter_code
_entity_poly.pdbx_strand_id
1 'polypeptide(L)'
;MRQNENKPNDLLDKVKSLLSSYIDGEVTSEERQFVERMLILHPELHLELQGLKKTIALVESLPRRAAPRPFFITEADVGIKQRQRWKLFDWEWLKLKPAFKIMALVTTILIAVFLVTDNFIPIS
;
A
#
# COMPACT_ATOMS: atom_id res chain seq x y z
N MET A 1 18.31 36.19 -50.25
CA MET A 1 17.01 35.67 -50.71
C MET A 1 17.05 34.14 -50.65
N ARG A 2 16.53 33.52 -49.59
CA ARG A 2 16.50 32.05 -49.46
C ARG A 2 15.10 31.60 -49.05
N GLN A 3 14.20 31.42 -50.01
CA GLN A 3 13.00 30.58 -49.85
C GLN A 3 12.48 30.20 -51.24
N ASN A 4 12.95 29.08 -51.78
CA ASN A 4 12.18 28.30 -52.78
C ASN A 4 12.77 26.88 -52.96
N GLU A 5 12.91 26.12 -51.88
CA GLU A 5 13.01 24.65 -52.00
C GLU A 5 11.73 24.06 -51.41
N ASN A 6 10.60 24.31 -52.07
CA ASN A 6 9.36 23.63 -51.75
C ASN A 6 9.44 22.21 -52.36
N LYS A 7 10.16 21.31 -51.68
CA LYS A 7 10.24 19.90 -52.08
C LYS A 7 8.89 19.25 -51.77
N PRO A 8 8.34 18.40 -52.66
CA PRO A 8 7.06 17.72 -52.43
C PRO A 8 7.00 16.95 -51.10
N ASN A 9 8.15 16.57 -50.54
CA ASN A 9 8.23 15.89 -49.25
C ASN A 9 7.91 16.81 -48.04
N ASP A 10 8.15 18.12 -48.11
CA ASP A 10 7.91 19.03 -46.97
C ASP A 10 6.42 19.14 -46.63
N LEU A 11 5.56 19.17 -47.67
CA LEU A 11 4.11 19.14 -47.50
C LEU A 11 3.63 17.80 -46.93
N LEU A 12 4.24 16.70 -47.37
CA LEU A 12 3.93 15.38 -46.85
C LEU A 12 4.29 15.28 -45.36
N ASP A 13 5.49 15.72 -44.99
CA ASP A 13 5.98 15.73 -43.60
C ASP A 13 5.12 16.64 -42.72
N LYS A 14 4.66 17.78 -43.24
CA LYS A 14 3.70 18.64 -42.56
C LYS A 14 2.35 17.95 -42.32
N VAL A 15 1.84 17.19 -43.29
CA VAL A 15 0.59 16.46 -43.12
C VAL A 15 0.76 15.33 -42.11
N LYS A 16 1.89 14.63 -42.13
CA LYS A 16 2.21 13.57 -41.16
C LYS A 16 2.17 14.08 -39.72
N SER A 17 2.75 15.25 -39.46
CA SER A 17 2.69 15.84 -38.12
C SER A 17 1.26 16.22 -37.70
N LEU A 18 0.41 16.60 -38.65
CA LEU A 18 -1.01 16.88 -38.40
C LEU A 18 -1.87 15.63 -38.16
N LEU A 19 -1.42 14.42 -38.52
CA LEU A 19 -2.24 13.20 -38.39
C LEU A 19 -2.62 12.90 -36.94
N SER A 20 -1.73 13.15 -35.97
CA SER A 20 -2.04 12.96 -34.54
C SER A 20 -3.16 13.89 -34.09
N SER A 21 -2.98 15.21 -34.27
CA SER A 21 -4.00 16.21 -33.94
C SER A 21 -5.31 15.99 -34.73
N TYR A 22 -5.23 15.48 -35.96
CA TYR A 22 -6.42 15.13 -36.74
C TYR A 22 -7.24 14.01 -36.09
N ILE A 23 -6.58 12.97 -35.57
CA ILE A 23 -7.24 11.90 -34.83
C ILE A 23 -7.84 12.42 -33.52
N ASP A 24 -7.09 13.25 -32.80
CA ASP A 24 -7.53 13.83 -31.51
C ASP A 24 -8.62 14.91 -31.69
N GLY A 25 -8.88 15.34 -32.93
CA GLY A 25 -9.85 16.39 -33.25
C GLY A 25 -9.35 17.81 -32.98
N GLU A 26 -8.06 17.98 -32.73
CA GLU A 26 -7.38 19.24 -32.40
C GLU A 26 -6.87 20.00 -33.62
N VAL A 27 -7.48 19.80 -34.79
CA VAL A 27 -7.15 20.52 -36.03
C VAL A 27 -8.24 21.54 -36.36
N THR A 28 -7.85 22.65 -36.97
CA THR A 28 -8.81 23.61 -37.54
C THR A 28 -9.56 23.00 -38.74
N SER A 29 -10.66 23.64 -39.14
CA SER A 29 -11.44 23.18 -40.31
C SER A 29 -10.63 23.21 -41.60
N GLU A 30 -9.75 24.20 -41.76
CA GLU A 30 -8.88 24.35 -42.94
C GLU A 30 -7.82 23.25 -42.99
N GLU A 31 -7.18 22.95 -41.85
CA GLU A 31 -6.21 21.87 -41.72
C GLU A 31 -6.85 20.50 -41.93
N ARG A 32 -8.05 20.28 -41.40
CA ARG A 32 -8.81 19.06 -41.64
C ARG A 32 -9.04 18.81 -43.13
N GLN A 33 -9.53 19.80 -43.86
CA GLN A 33 -9.72 19.67 -45.30
C GLN A 33 -8.40 19.46 -46.05
N PHE A 34 -7.31 20.08 -45.57
CA PHE A 34 -5.99 19.88 -46.15
C PHE A 34 -5.49 18.43 -45.97
N VAL A 35 -5.61 17.88 -44.75
CA VAL A 35 -5.28 16.48 -44.45
C VAL A 35 -6.12 15.52 -45.30
N GLU A 36 -7.43 15.76 -45.41
CA GLU A 36 -8.34 14.92 -46.22
C GLU A 36 -7.98 14.92 -47.71
N ARG A 37 -7.67 16.08 -48.28
CA ARG A 37 -7.18 16.16 -49.67
C ARG A 37 -5.87 15.38 -49.86
N MET A 38 -4.94 15.53 -48.92
CA MET A 38 -3.64 14.86 -48.99
C MET A 38 -3.77 13.34 -48.81
N LEU A 39 -4.68 12.87 -47.95
CA LEU A 39 -5.01 11.45 -47.84
C LEU A 39 -5.49 10.87 -49.16
N ILE A 40 -6.38 11.55 -49.89
CA ILE A 40 -6.87 11.09 -51.21
C ILE A 40 -5.71 10.96 -52.22
N LEU A 41 -4.76 11.89 -52.19
CA LEU A 41 -3.66 11.96 -53.15
C LEU A 41 -2.50 10.99 -52.81
N HIS A 42 -2.31 10.68 -51.53
CA HIS A 42 -1.14 9.96 -51.04
C HIS A 42 -1.53 8.70 -50.24
N PRO A 43 -1.44 7.50 -50.84
CA PRO A 43 -1.75 6.25 -50.15
C PRO A 43 -0.80 5.95 -48.99
N GLU A 44 0.43 6.48 -49.00
CA GLU A 44 1.36 6.36 -47.88
C GLU A 44 0.83 6.97 -46.57
N LEU A 45 0.08 8.07 -46.65
CA LEU A 45 -0.54 8.70 -45.47
C LEU A 45 -1.66 7.85 -44.87
N HIS A 46 -2.35 7.07 -45.70
CA HIS A 46 -3.36 6.13 -45.21
C HIS A 46 -2.74 5.03 -44.35
N LEU A 47 -1.57 4.52 -44.74
CA LEU A 47 -0.85 3.50 -43.97
C LEU A 47 -0.41 4.06 -42.61
N GLU A 48 0.10 5.30 -42.59
CA GLU A 48 0.52 5.97 -41.37
C GLU A 48 -0.66 6.25 -40.43
N LEU A 49 -1.76 6.78 -40.97
CA LEU A 49 -3.00 7.01 -40.21
C LEU A 49 -3.56 5.70 -39.62
N GLN A 50 -3.54 4.60 -40.40
CA GLN A 50 -3.95 3.29 -39.90
C GLN A 50 -3.02 2.77 -38.81
N GLY A 51 -1.71 3.01 -38.91
CA GLY A 51 -0.73 2.67 -37.89
C GLY A 51 -1.05 3.36 -36.55
N LEU A 52 -1.28 4.67 -36.59
CA LEU A 52 -1.67 5.45 -35.40
C LEU A 52 -2.97 4.93 -34.78
N LYS A 53 -4.01 4.71 -35.60
CA LYS A 53 -5.30 4.17 -35.13
C LYS A 53 -5.17 2.79 -34.49
N LYS A 54 -4.30 1.91 -35.00
CA LYS A 54 -4.03 0.59 -34.40
C LYS A 54 -3.37 0.73 -33.02
N THR A 55 -2.41 1.64 -32.88
CA THR A 55 -1.76 1.90 -31.59
C THR A 55 -2.77 2.41 -30.56
N ILE A 56 -3.65 3.35 -30.95
CA ILE A 56 -4.73 3.85 -30.09
C ILE A 56 -5.65 2.71 -29.67
N ALA A 57 -6.12 1.89 -30.62
CA ALA A 57 -6.98 0.75 -30.32
C ALA A 57 -6.32 -0.24 -29.35
N LEU A 58 -5.00 -0.46 -29.45
CA LEU A 58 -4.27 -1.30 -28.53
C LEU A 58 -4.24 -0.70 -27.12
N VAL A 59 -3.95 0.60 -27.00
CA VAL A 59 -3.94 1.31 -25.71
C VAL A 59 -5.34 1.30 -25.07
N GLU A 60 -6.39 1.55 -25.87
CA GLU A 60 -7.78 1.52 -25.42
C GLU A 60 -8.26 0.12 -25.00
N SER A 61 -7.68 -0.93 -25.59
CA SER A 61 -7.99 -2.32 -25.21
C SER A 61 -7.45 -2.73 -23.84
N LEU A 62 -6.60 -1.91 -23.22
CA LEU A 62 -6.03 -2.23 -21.92
C LEU A 62 -7.08 -2.17 -20.81
N PRO A 63 -7.07 -3.10 -19.84
CA PRO A 63 -8.02 -3.10 -18.75
C PRO A 63 -7.79 -1.87 -17.86
N ARG A 64 -8.85 -1.09 -17.63
CA ARG A 64 -8.84 -0.04 -16.61
C ARG A 64 -8.73 -0.70 -15.24
N ARG A 65 -7.55 -0.61 -14.60
CA ARG A 65 -7.36 -1.05 -13.21
C ARG A 65 -7.45 0.14 -12.27
N ALA A 66 -8.09 -0.07 -11.13
CA ALA A 66 -8.03 0.88 -10.03
C ALA A 66 -6.58 1.01 -9.52
N ALA A 67 -6.19 2.23 -9.14
CA ALA A 67 -4.90 2.45 -8.51
C ALA A 67 -4.79 1.58 -7.24
N PRO A 68 -3.65 0.91 -6.99
CA PRO A 68 -3.40 0.24 -5.72
C PRO A 68 -3.60 1.20 -4.55
N ARG A 69 -3.96 0.67 -3.38
CA ARG A 69 -3.97 1.47 -2.15
C ARG A 69 -2.57 2.10 -1.98
N PRO A 70 -2.49 3.36 -1.51
CA PRO A 70 -1.20 4.03 -1.32
C PRO A 70 -0.27 3.16 -0.48
N PHE A 71 0.92 2.88 -1.02
CA PHE A 71 1.98 2.12 -0.34
C PHE A 71 2.81 3.00 0.61
N PHE A 72 2.51 4.29 0.66
CA PHE A 72 3.10 5.20 1.62
C PHE A 72 2.41 5.00 2.95
N ILE A 73 3.11 4.37 3.88
CA ILE A 73 2.77 4.46 5.30
C ILE A 73 3.04 5.92 5.68
N THR A 74 1.99 6.69 5.93
CA THR A 74 2.15 8.04 6.46
C THR A 74 2.53 7.97 7.94
N GLU A 75 3.14 9.02 8.49
CA GLU A 75 3.42 9.08 9.94
C GLU A 75 2.14 8.94 10.79
N ALA A 76 0.97 9.23 10.21
CA ALA A 76 -0.32 8.99 10.84
C ALA A 76 -0.68 7.49 10.93
N ASP A 77 -0.17 6.66 10.01
CA ASP A 77 -0.45 5.22 9.94
C ASP A 77 0.43 4.38 10.87
N VAL A 78 1.59 4.90 11.30
CA VAL A 78 2.46 4.25 12.31
C VAL A 78 1.96 4.43 13.76
N GLY A 79 0.86 5.16 13.99
CA GLY A 79 0.41 5.55 15.32
C GLY A 79 -0.71 4.71 15.96
N ILE A 80 -1.40 3.84 15.23
CA ILE A 80 -2.66 3.24 15.73
C ILE A 80 -2.61 1.71 15.75
N LYS A 81 -1.71 1.14 16.55
CA LYS A 81 -2.03 -0.10 17.25
C LYS A 81 -2.17 0.22 18.72
N GLN A 82 -3.39 0.62 19.07
CA GLN A 82 -3.86 0.84 20.43
C GLN A 82 -3.30 -0.28 21.30
N ARG A 83 -2.45 0.11 22.24
CA ARG A 83 -1.80 -0.74 23.22
C ARG A 83 -2.90 -1.53 23.91
N GLN A 84 -3.19 -2.72 23.40
CA GLN A 84 -4.12 -3.65 24.01
C GLN A 84 -3.38 -4.15 25.25
N ARG A 85 -3.48 -3.31 26.28
CA ARG A 85 -2.94 -3.50 27.61
C ARG A 85 -3.62 -4.76 28.10
N TRP A 86 -2.99 -5.89 27.86
CA TRP A 86 -3.42 -7.19 28.35
C TRP A 86 -3.53 -7.09 29.87
N LYS A 87 -4.76 -6.76 30.31
CA LYS A 87 -5.31 -7.03 31.64
C LYS A 87 -5.50 -8.54 31.82
N LEU A 88 -4.48 -9.31 31.45
CA LEU A 88 -4.40 -10.75 31.70
C LEU A 88 -3.40 -11.05 32.81
N PHE A 89 -2.72 -10.02 33.31
CA PHE A 89 -2.03 -10.03 34.59
C PHE A 89 -2.86 -9.30 35.66
N ASP A 90 -4.17 -9.60 35.70
CA ASP A 90 -5.02 -9.19 36.80
C ASP A 90 -4.55 -9.97 38.05
N TRP A 91 -3.78 -9.25 38.87
CA TRP A 91 -3.16 -9.59 40.16
C TRP A 91 -4.13 -10.09 41.26
N GLU A 92 -5.33 -10.52 40.91
CA GLU A 92 -6.34 -11.11 41.82
C GLU A 92 -5.89 -12.48 42.39
N TRP A 93 -4.93 -13.16 41.77
CA TRP A 93 -4.38 -14.43 42.25
C TRP A 93 -3.52 -14.30 43.52
N LEU A 94 -3.12 -13.09 43.90
CA LEU A 94 -2.46 -12.84 45.20
C LEU A 94 -3.43 -12.62 46.37
N LYS A 95 -4.75 -12.76 46.17
CA LYS A 95 -5.71 -12.89 47.29
C LYS A 95 -5.74 -14.34 47.82
N LEU A 96 -4.57 -14.90 48.10
CA LEU A 96 -4.44 -16.08 48.97
C LEU A 96 -4.84 -15.66 50.39
N LYS A 97 -6.00 -16.15 50.82
CA LYS A 97 -6.57 -15.92 52.16
C LYS A 97 -5.57 -16.38 53.25
N PRO A 98 -5.38 -15.64 54.36
CA PRO A 98 -4.43 -16.01 55.41
C PRO A 98 -5.03 -17.11 56.30
N ALA A 99 -4.93 -18.37 55.88
CA ALA A 99 -5.34 -19.52 56.70
C ALA A 99 -4.19 -20.13 57.53
N PHE A 100 -2.95 -19.65 57.36
CA PHE A 100 -1.77 -20.18 58.06
C PHE A 100 -1.37 -19.40 59.33
N LYS A 101 -2.31 -19.14 60.25
CA LYS A 101 -1.96 -18.63 61.60
C LYS A 101 -2.19 -19.62 62.74
N ILE A 102 -2.95 -20.68 62.52
CA ILE A 102 -3.37 -21.57 63.62
C ILE A 102 -2.37 -22.74 63.83
N MET A 103 -1.70 -23.20 62.76
CA MET A 103 -0.77 -24.34 62.86
C MET A 103 0.54 -24.02 63.60
N ALA A 104 1.05 -22.79 63.50
CA ALA A 104 2.29 -22.39 64.15
C ALA A 104 2.20 -22.40 65.69
N LEU A 105 1.03 -22.08 66.26
CA LEU A 105 0.85 -22.07 67.71
C LEU A 105 0.94 -23.49 68.29
N VAL A 106 0.29 -24.46 67.62
CA VAL A 106 0.27 -25.87 68.06
C VAL A 106 1.66 -26.50 68.00
N THR A 107 2.42 -26.23 66.93
CA THR A 107 3.80 -26.73 66.82
C THR A 107 4.73 -26.14 67.87
N THR A 108 4.54 -24.86 68.24
CA THR A 108 5.41 -24.21 69.24
C THR A 108 5.17 -24.77 70.65
N ILE A 109 3.90 -25.04 71.00
CA ILE A 109 3.54 -25.60 72.31
C ILE A 109 4.10 -27.03 72.47
N LEU A 110 4.01 -27.87 71.44
CA LEU A 110 4.53 -29.24 71.49
C LEU A 110 6.05 -29.29 71.73
N ILE A 111 6.81 -28.42 71.06
CA ILE A 111 8.27 -28.34 71.24
C ILE A 111 8.64 -27.87 72.66
N ALA A 112 7.90 -26.89 73.20
CA ALA A 112 8.14 -26.39 74.56
C ALA A 112 7.88 -27.46 75.63
N VAL A 113 6.80 -28.26 75.48
CA VAL A 113 6.51 -29.36 76.41
C VAL A 113 7.60 -30.41 76.36
N PHE A 114 8.05 -30.81 75.17
CA PHE A 114 9.11 -31.80 74.99
C PHE A 114 10.45 -31.37 75.64
N LEU A 115 10.84 -30.09 75.47
CA LEU A 115 12.06 -29.55 76.09
C LEU A 115 11.99 -29.43 77.62
N VAL A 116 10.79 -29.25 78.19
CA VAL A 116 10.60 -29.21 79.64
C VAL A 116 10.61 -30.62 80.22
N THR A 117 10.03 -31.61 79.52
CA THR A 117 10.04 -33.01 79.97
C THR A 117 11.44 -33.63 79.94
N ASP A 118 12.26 -33.31 78.92
CA ASP A 118 13.63 -33.84 78.82
C ASP A 118 14.59 -33.24 79.87
N ASN A 119 14.32 -32.04 80.37
CA ASN A 119 15.16 -31.38 81.38
C ASN A 119 14.95 -31.88 82.83
N PHE A 120 14.00 -32.79 83.08
CA PHE A 120 13.59 -33.19 84.44
C PHE A 120 13.85 -34.67 84.80
N ILE A 121 14.60 -35.43 83.99
CA ILE A 121 15.02 -36.80 84.33
C ILE A 121 16.52 -36.82 84.63
N PRO A 122 16.96 -36.64 85.90
CA PRO A 122 18.35 -36.88 86.28
C PRO A 122 18.57 -38.40 86.36
N ILE A 123 19.25 -38.98 85.37
CA ILE A 123 19.75 -40.35 85.50
C ILE A 123 21.15 -40.25 86.11
N SER A 124 21.23 -40.67 87.38
CA SER A 124 22.42 -40.91 88.19
C SER A 124 23.42 -41.84 87.53
#